data_AF-A0A832LUU9-F1
#
_entry.id   AF-A0A832LUU9-F1
#
_cell.length_a   1.000
_cell.length_b   1.000
_cell.length_c   1.000
_cell.angle_alpha   90.00
_cell.angle_beta   90.00
_cell.angle_gamma   90.00
#
_symmetry.space_group_name_H-M   'P 1'
#
loop_
_entity.id
_entity.type
_entity.pdbx_description
1 polymer ?
#
loop_
_entity_poly.entity_id
_entity_poly.type
_entity_poly.pdbx_seq_one_letter_code
_entity_poly.pdbx_strand_id
1 'polypeptide(L)'
;ISGYHIAEAGANPITQLAFTLANGFTYVEYYLSRGMHIDEFAPNLSFFFSNGLDPEYSVIGRVARRIWAKAIKYKYGGNERSQMLKYHIQTSGRSLHAQEIAFNDIRTTLQALYAIYDNCNSLHTNAYDEAITTPTEESVRRAVAIQLIINKELGLAKNENPLQGSFIIEELTDLVEEAVYAEFQRLNERGGVLGAMELMYQRNKIQEESLYYESLKHSGKLPIIGVNTFLAKGGSPTVVPHEVIRSTREEKEQQIANLEAFWRRNAERSEAALRRLKDTARRGENIFATLMEVCKTCSLGQMTHALYQVGGQYRRNM
;
A
#
# COMPACT_ATOMS: atom_id res chain seq x y z
N ILE A 1 5.74 3.62 3.88
CA ILE A 1 4.92 2.97 4.94
C ILE A 1 3.53 2.73 4.36
N SER A 2 3.10 1.48 4.16
CA SER A 2 1.93 1.19 3.32
C SER A 2 0.83 0.45 4.08
N GLY A 3 -0.40 0.92 3.88
CA GLY A 3 -1.66 0.27 4.26
C GLY A 3 -2.41 -0.35 3.09
N TYR A 4 -2.11 0.04 1.85
CA TYR A 4 -2.78 -0.49 0.66
C TYR A 4 -2.90 -2.02 0.69
N HIS A 5 -1.78 -2.70 0.88
CA HIS A 5 -1.70 -4.17 0.94
C HIS A 5 -2.45 -4.77 2.14
N ILE A 6 -2.57 -4.04 3.26
CA ILE A 6 -3.31 -4.47 4.44
C ILE A 6 -4.81 -4.46 4.13
N ALA A 7 -5.30 -3.42 3.45
CA ALA A 7 -6.69 -3.31 3.03
C ALA A 7 -7.06 -4.32 1.95
N GLU A 8 -6.23 -4.46 0.91
CA GLU A 8 -6.45 -5.44 -0.16
C GLU A 8 -6.47 -6.87 0.36
N ALA A 9 -5.79 -7.15 1.48
CA ALA A 9 -5.80 -8.46 2.13
C ALA A 9 -7.06 -8.75 2.97
N GLY A 10 -7.89 -7.74 3.29
CA GLY A 10 -9.00 -8.00 4.21
C GLY A 10 -9.50 -6.80 5.00
N ALA A 11 -8.58 -5.91 5.37
CA ALA A 11 -8.81 -4.96 6.44
C ALA A 11 -9.81 -3.88 6.07
N ASN A 12 -10.65 -3.50 7.04
CA ASN A 12 -11.48 -2.32 6.92
C ASN A 12 -10.64 -1.02 7.00
N PRO A 13 -11.21 0.16 6.70
CA PRO A 13 -10.45 1.42 6.65
C PRO A 13 -9.79 1.80 7.98
N ILE A 14 -10.44 1.52 9.11
CA ILE A 14 -9.92 1.81 10.46
C ILE A 14 -8.66 0.96 10.71
N THR A 15 -8.76 -0.34 10.50
CA THR A 15 -7.65 -1.29 10.70
C THR A 15 -6.49 -0.97 9.75
N GLN A 16 -6.78 -0.65 8.48
CA GLN A 16 -5.77 -0.18 7.54
C GLN A 16 -5.02 1.04 8.09
N LEU A 17 -5.75 2.10 8.45
CA LEU A 17 -5.17 3.37 8.86
C LEU A 17 -4.34 3.20 10.14
N ALA A 18 -4.91 2.53 11.14
CA ALA A 18 -4.25 2.29 12.41
C ALA A 18 -2.97 1.46 12.25
N PHE A 19 -3.02 0.32 11.55
CA PHE A 19 -1.82 -0.50 11.37
C PHE A 19 -0.73 0.23 10.58
N THR A 20 -1.13 1.04 9.59
CA THR A 20 -0.17 1.80 8.79
C THR A 20 0.54 2.86 9.61
N LEU A 21 -0.20 3.66 10.38
CA LEU A 21 0.40 4.69 11.24
C LEU A 21 1.22 4.06 12.37
N ALA A 22 0.76 2.97 12.98
CA ALA A 22 1.51 2.25 14.00
C ALA A 22 2.84 1.69 13.44
N ASN A 23 2.84 1.13 12.23
CA ASN A 23 4.06 0.74 11.52
C ASN A 23 4.97 1.95 11.28
N GLY A 24 4.40 3.10 10.90
CA GLY A 24 5.14 4.35 10.72
C GLY A 24 5.83 4.82 12.00
N PHE A 25 5.10 4.86 13.12
CA PHE A 25 5.65 5.21 14.42
C PHE A 25 6.69 4.19 14.90
N THR A 26 6.53 2.90 14.57
CA THR A 26 7.55 1.89 14.88
C THR A 26 8.87 2.17 14.16
N TYR A 27 8.83 2.61 12.89
CA TYR A 27 10.04 3.06 12.20
C TYR A 27 10.63 4.33 12.82
N VAL A 28 9.79 5.27 13.27
CA VAL A 28 10.24 6.46 14.00
C VAL A 28 11.01 6.07 15.25
N GLU A 29 10.40 5.25 16.13
CA GLU A 29 11.04 4.78 17.36
C GLU A 29 12.33 3.99 17.06
N TYR A 30 12.34 3.18 15.99
CA TYR A 30 13.54 2.45 15.57
C TYR A 30 14.68 3.38 15.15
N TYR A 31 14.44 4.43 14.37
CA TYR A 31 15.50 5.36 13.97
C TYR A 31 15.96 6.25 15.14
N LEU A 32 15.05 6.65 16.02
CA LEU A 32 15.40 7.34 17.26
C LEU A 32 16.28 6.46 18.16
N SER A 33 15.95 5.17 18.31
CA SER A 33 16.77 4.23 19.09
C SER A 33 18.15 3.98 18.48
N ARG A 34 18.34 4.33 17.20
CA ARG A 34 19.64 4.31 16.50
C ARG A 34 20.39 5.64 16.61
N GLY A 35 19.85 6.62 17.34
CA GLY A 35 20.49 7.91 17.62
C GLY A 35 20.28 8.97 16.54
N MET A 36 19.37 8.75 15.58
CA MET A 36 19.07 9.74 14.54
C MET A 36 18.12 10.81 15.08
N HIS A 37 18.31 12.06 14.68
CA HIS A 37 17.38 13.12 15.05
C HIS A 37 16.10 13.03 14.18
N ILE A 38 14.92 13.32 14.77
CA ILE A 38 13.61 13.17 14.10
C ILE A 38 13.56 13.88 12.75
N ASP A 39 14.11 15.08 12.67
CA ASP A 39 14.09 15.91 11.46
C ASP A 39 15.03 15.43 10.35
N GLU A 40 15.95 14.51 10.62
CA GLU A 40 16.86 13.96 9.61
C GLU A 40 16.19 12.90 8.74
N PHE A 41 15.13 12.25 9.25
CA PHE A 41 14.48 11.15 8.54
C PHE A 41 12.97 11.29 8.38
N ALA A 42 12.25 11.99 9.27
CA ALA A 42 10.79 12.14 9.15
C ALA A 42 10.35 12.74 7.80
N PRO A 43 11.03 13.76 7.22
CA PRO A 43 10.70 14.28 5.88
C PRO A 43 10.88 13.27 4.73
N ASN A 44 11.65 12.20 4.96
CA ASN A 44 11.89 11.13 3.99
C ASN A 44 10.83 10.03 4.05
N LEU A 45 9.96 10.05 5.08
CA LEU A 45 8.86 9.10 5.19
C LEU A 45 7.75 9.46 4.21
N SER A 46 7.21 8.44 3.56
CA SER A 46 6.07 8.53 2.65
C SER A 46 5.07 7.43 2.98
N PHE A 47 3.80 7.76 2.87
CA PHE A 47 2.69 6.87 3.19
C PHE A 47 1.94 6.42 1.93
N PHE A 48 1.29 5.27 2.01
CA PHE A 48 0.55 4.70 0.89
C PHE A 48 -0.72 4.00 1.37
N PHE A 49 -1.89 4.52 1.00
CA PHE A 49 -3.20 4.00 1.41
C PHE A 49 -4.02 3.49 0.21
N SER A 50 -4.95 2.58 0.48
CA SER A 50 -6.05 2.19 -0.41
C SER A 50 -7.28 3.06 -0.12
N ASN A 51 -8.04 3.43 -1.16
CA ASN A 51 -9.36 4.03 -1.05
C ASN A 51 -10.43 3.06 -1.59
N GLY A 52 -11.35 2.64 -0.74
CA GLY A 52 -12.53 1.86 -1.11
C GLY A 52 -13.83 2.68 -1.04
N LEU A 53 -14.95 1.99 -0.90
CA LEU A 53 -16.30 2.59 -0.91
C LEU A 53 -16.87 2.84 0.50
N ASP A 54 -16.26 2.30 1.54
CA ASP A 54 -16.63 2.56 2.94
C ASP A 54 -16.52 4.06 3.28
N PRO A 55 -17.42 4.60 4.12
CA PRO A 55 -17.50 6.04 4.38
C PRO A 55 -16.20 6.62 4.95
N GLU A 56 -15.48 5.86 5.77
CA GLU A 56 -14.24 6.29 6.43
C GLU A 56 -13.12 6.63 5.44
N TYR A 57 -13.16 6.09 4.22
CA TYR A 57 -12.21 6.46 3.16
C TYR A 57 -12.32 7.94 2.74
N SER A 58 -13.46 8.58 2.97
CA SER A 58 -13.63 10.01 2.70
C SER A 58 -12.81 10.92 3.63
N VAL A 59 -12.31 10.38 4.76
CA VAL A 59 -11.54 11.12 5.79
C VAL A 59 -10.19 10.50 6.11
N ILE A 60 -9.79 9.40 5.46
CA ILE A 60 -8.59 8.62 5.83
C ILE A 60 -7.30 9.47 5.79
N GLY A 61 -7.15 10.35 4.80
CA GLY A 61 -5.97 11.17 4.60
C GLY A 61 -5.89 12.32 5.62
N ARG A 62 -6.99 13.03 5.87
CA ARG A 62 -7.04 14.08 6.91
C ARG A 62 -6.79 13.54 8.31
N VAL A 63 -7.34 12.39 8.66
CA VAL A 63 -7.07 11.75 9.96
C VAL A 63 -5.60 11.36 10.06
N ALA A 64 -5.04 10.72 9.01
CA ALA A 64 -3.61 10.39 8.97
C ALA A 64 -2.71 11.61 9.21
N ARG A 65 -2.97 12.70 8.48
CA ARG A 65 -2.24 13.97 8.62
C ARG A 65 -2.36 14.55 10.03
N ARG A 66 -3.57 14.57 10.60
CA ARG A 66 -3.84 15.15 11.93
C ARG A 66 -3.12 14.37 13.04
N ILE A 67 -3.24 13.04 13.04
CA ILE A 67 -2.57 12.17 14.02
C ILE A 67 -1.04 12.32 13.91
N TRP A 68 -0.50 12.26 12.69
CA TRP A 68 0.94 12.37 12.46
C TRP A 68 1.48 13.73 12.90
N ALA A 69 0.87 14.83 12.47
CA ALA A 69 1.31 16.17 12.83
C ALA A 69 1.30 16.39 14.35
N LYS A 70 0.22 15.96 15.04
CA LYS A 70 0.13 16.02 16.52
C LYS A 70 1.27 15.21 17.17
N ALA A 71 1.50 13.98 16.74
CA ALA A 71 2.52 13.12 17.32
C ALA A 71 3.93 13.68 17.10
N ILE A 72 4.27 14.06 15.87
CA ILE A 72 5.60 14.62 15.55
C ILE A 72 5.85 15.91 16.33
N LYS A 73 4.85 16.79 16.44
CA LYS A 73 4.98 18.05 17.17
C LYS A 73 5.11 17.86 18.68
N TYR A 74 4.15 17.17 19.30
CA TYR A 74 4.01 17.16 20.75
C TYR A 74 4.75 16.02 21.45
N LYS A 75 4.91 14.87 20.78
CA LYS A 75 5.62 13.72 21.35
C LYS A 75 7.10 13.70 20.93
N TYR A 76 7.39 13.96 19.65
CA TYR A 76 8.75 13.82 19.11
C TYR A 76 9.49 15.16 18.92
N GLY A 77 8.84 16.30 19.08
CA GLY A 77 9.47 17.63 18.98
C GLY A 77 9.98 18.01 17.58
N GLY A 78 9.46 17.39 16.51
CA GLY A 78 9.91 17.64 15.13
C GLY A 78 9.41 18.95 14.54
N ASN A 79 10.16 19.48 13.57
CA ASN A 79 9.86 20.73 12.89
C ASN A 79 8.63 20.64 11.97
N GLU A 80 8.21 21.79 11.39
CA GLU A 80 7.04 21.87 10.53
C GLU A 80 7.07 20.89 9.34
N ARG A 81 8.25 20.71 8.73
CA ARG A 81 8.41 19.80 7.59
C ARG A 81 8.24 18.34 8.02
N SER A 82 8.70 17.97 9.20
CA SER A 82 8.53 16.63 9.77
C SER A 82 7.07 16.33 10.15
N GLN A 83 6.29 17.36 10.46
CA GLN A 83 4.85 17.25 10.75
C GLN A 83 4.00 17.00 9.49
N MET A 84 4.54 17.23 8.28
CA MET A 84 3.82 17.04 7.03
C MET A 84 3.83 15.57 6.59
N LEU A 85 2.73 14.85 6.88
CA LEU A 85 2.52 13.52 6.32
C LEU A 85 2.12 13.62 4.84
N LYS A 86 3.02 13.19 3.97
CA LYS A 86 2.76 13.02 2.53
C LYS A 86 2.37 11.59 2.21
N TYR A 87 1.37 11.43 1.35
CA TYR A 87 0.86 10.11 1.01
C TYR A 87 0.42 9.98 -0.44
N HIS A 88 0.54 8.75 -0.93
CA HIS A 88 -0.08 8.26 -2.17
C HIS A 88 -1.38 7.53 -1.82
N ILE A 89 -2.41 7.68 -2.64
CA ILE A 89 -3.61 6.83 -2.62
C ILE A 89 -3.66 6.03 -3.92
N GLN A 90 -4.03 4.75 -3.80
CA GLN A 90 -4.51 3.95 -4.93
C GLN A 90 -5.95 3.54 -4.66
N THR A 91 -6.80 3.55 -5.68
CA THR A 91 -8.17 3.02 -5.60
C THR A 91 -8.14 1.52 -5.25
N SER A 92 -9.17 0.99 -4.60
CA SER A 92 -9.16 -0.40 -4.12
C SER A 92 -9.36 -1.40 -5.26
N GLY A 93 -8.37 -2.26 -5.49
CA GLY A 93 -8.49 -3.35 -6.48
C GLY A 93 -9.51 -4.41 -6.05
N ARG A 94 -9.64 -4.68 -4.75
CA ARG A 94 -10.62 -5.61 -4.17
C ARG A 94 -12.08 -5.19 -4.40
N SER A 95 -12.31 -3.89 -4.57
CA SER A 95 -13.63 -3.35 -4.88
C SER A 95 -14.04 -3.57 -6.36
N LEU A 96 -13.09 -3.97 -7.21
CA LEU A 96 -13.34 -4.22 -8.63
C LEU A 96 -13.64 -5.69 -8.85
N HIS A 97 -14.54 -5.98 -9.79
CA HIS A 97 -15.08 -7.31 -10.00
C HIS A 97 -14.90 -7.76 -11.43
N ALA A 98 -14.73 -9.07 -11.63
CA ALA A 98 -14.58 -9.66 -12.96
C ALA A 98 -15.93 -9.84 -13.68
N GLN A 99 -17.03 -9.73 -12.94
CA GLN A 99 -18.38 -9.56 -13.45
C GLN A 99 -18.66 -8.08 -13.76
N GLU A 100 -19.38 -7.80 -14.85
CA GLU A 100 -19.82 -6.44 -15.22
C GLU A 100 -18.69 -5.41 -15.09
N ILE A 101 -17.53 -5.71 -15.69
CA ILE A 101 -16.29 -4.94 -15.52
C ILE A 101 -16.44 -3.45 -15.86
N ALA A 102 -17.40 -3.08 -16.71
CA ALA A 102 -17.70 -1.68 -17.01
C ALA A 102 -18.14 -0.88 -15.76
N PHE A 103 -18.71 -1.52 -14.75
CA PHE A 103 -19.10 -0.87 -13.49
C PHE A 103 -17.90 -0.50 -12.63
N ASN A 104 -16.71 -1.07 -12.90
CA ASN A 104 -15.51 -0.76 -12.15
C ASN A 104 -15.05 0.69 -12.35
N ASP A 105 -15.22 1.28 -13.54
CA ASP A 105 -14.92 2.71 -13.77
C ASP A 105 -15.75 3.63 -12.85
N ILE A 106 -16.99 3.25 -12.55
CA ILE A 106 -17.87 4.02 -11.65
C ILE A 106 -17.30 3.98 -10.23
N ARG A 107 -16.91 2.79 -9.74
CA ARG A 107 -16.32 2.60 -8.41
C ARG A 107 -15.01 3.37 -8.29
N THR A 108 -14.11 3.21 -9.27
CA THR A 108 -12.83 3.91 -9.33
C THR A 108 -13.02 5.44 -9.36
N THR A 109 -14.03 5.94 -10.09
CA THR A 109 -14.33 7.39 -10.14
C THR A 109 -14.71 7.94 -8.77
N LEU A 110 -15.57 7.25 -8.01
CA LEU A 110 -15.97 7.68 -6.67
C LEU A 110 -14.79 7.65 -5.69
N GLN A 111 -13.96 6.61 -5.75
CA GLN A 111 -12.78 6.46 -4.91
C GLN A 111 -11.71 7.52 -5.20
N ALA A 112 -11.51 7.83 -6.48
CA ALA A 112 -10.64 8.92 -6.94
C ALA A 112 -11.14 10.28 -6.46
N LEU A 113 -12.46 10.49 -6.47
CA LEU A 113 -13.07 11.73 -5.99
C LEU A 113 -12.81 11.94 -4.50
N TYR A 114 -12.98 10.90 -3.66
CA TYR A 114 -12.61 10.96 -2.24
C TYR A 114 -11.14 11.33 -2.05
N ALA A 115 -10.24 10.71 -2.83
CA ALA A 115 -8.81 10.97 -2.73
C ALA A 115 -8.45 12.43 -3.06
N ILE A 116 -9.03 12.98 -4.14
CA ILE A 116 -8.78 14.36 -4.60
C ILE A 116 -9.40 15.36 -3.63
N TYR A 117 -10.65 15.14 -3.19
CA TYR A 117 -11.33 16.04 -2.24
C TYR A 117 -10.67 16.07 -0.86
N ASP A 118 -10.01 14.99 -0.45
CA ASP A 118 -9.18 14.97 0.76
C ASP A 118 -7.71 15.38 0.50
N ASN A 119 -7.44 16.00 -0.65
CA ASN A 119 -6.18 16.63 -1.01
C ASN A 119 -4.97 15.67 -0.90
N CYS A 120 -5.06 14.49 -1.54
CA CYS A 120 -3.95 13.54 -1.62
C CYS A 120 -2.75 14.11 -2.39
N ASN A 121 -1.52 13.70 -2.05
CA ASN A 121 -0.32 14.19 -2.75
C ASN A 121 -0.07 13.46 -4.08
N SER A 122 -0.60 12.25 -4.24
CA SER A 122 -0.45 11.43 -5.42
C SER A 122 -1.57 10.39 -5.48
N LEU A 123 -2.06 10.10 -6.70
CA LEU A 123 -3.19 9.20 -6.93
C LEU A 123 -2.91 8.21 -8.06
N HIS A 124 -3.19 6.93 -7.80
CA HIS A 124 -3.31 5.89 -8.82
C HIS A 124 -4.78 5.49 -8.94
N THR A 125 -5.29 5.48 -10.17
CA THR A 125 -6.62 5.01 -10.52
C THR A 125 -6.51 3.66 -11.22
N ASN A 126 -7.20 2.67 -10.69
CA ASN A 126 -7.17 1.33 -11.23
C ASN A 126 -7.99 1.24 -12.51
N ALA A 127 -7.59 0.32 -13.38
CA ALA A 127 -8.26 0.10 -14.65
C ALA A 127 -9.48 -0.81 -14.49
N TYR A 128 -10.47 -0.66 -15.36
CA TYR A 128 -11.76 -1.36 -15.22
C TYR A 128 -11.63 -2.90 -15.32
N ASP A 129 -10.56 -3.40 -15.94
CA ASP A 129 -10.24 -4.82 -16.14
C ASP A 129 -9.26 -5.39 -15.11
N GLU A 130 -8.93 -4.65 -14.04
CA GLU A 130 -7.92 -5.05 -13.04
C GLU A 130 -8.24 -6.39 -12.35
N ALA A 131 -9.53 -6.73 -12.19
CA ALA A 131 -9.94 -8.00 -11.61
C ALA A 131 -9.57 -9.23 -12.48
N ILE A 132 -9.08 -8.99 -13.70
CA ILE A 132 -8.86 -10.02 -14.71
C ILE A 132 -7.39 -10.05 -15.17
N THR A 133 -6.83 -8.92 -15.58
CA THR A 133 -5.50 -8.85 -16.21
C THR A 133 -4.79 -7.55 -15.86
N THR A 134 -3.47 -7.51 -16.10
CA THR A 134 -2.73 -6.26 -16.16
C THR A 134 -3.36 -5.34 -17.21
N PRO A 135 -3.51 -4.03 -16.93
CA PRO A 135 -4.19 -3.10 -17.83
C PRO A 135 -3.60 -3.03 -19.24
N THR A 136 -4.47 -3.05 -20.25
CA THR A 136 -4.11 -2.71 -21.64
C THR A 136 -3.92 -1.20 -21.81
N GLU A 137 -3.32 -0.76 -22.92
CA GLU A 137 -3.19 0.69 -23.21
C GLU A 137 -4.55 1.42 -23.22
N GLU A 138 -5.60 0.76 -23.74
CA GLU A 138 -6.97 1.28 -23.74
C GLU A 138 -7.50 1.42 -22.30
N SER A 139 -7.33 0.38 -21.50
CA SER A 139 -7.79 0.35 -20.10
C SER A 139 -7.06 1.39 -19.24
N VAL A 140 -5.74 1.55 -19.44
CA VAL A 140 -4.95 2.61 -18.80
C VAL A 140 -5.47 4.00 -19.21
N ARG A 141 -5.80 4.21 -20.48
CA ARG A 141 -6.33 5.51 -20.94
C ARG A 141 -7.62 5.89 -20.23
N ARG A 142 -8.52 4.93 -20.01
CA ARG A 142 -9.76 5.14 -19.22
C ARG A 142 -9.46 5.47 -17.76
N ALA A 143 -8.57 4.69 -17.14
CA ALA A 143 -8.16 4.92 -15.76
C ALA A 143 -7.54 6.31 -15.54
N VAL A 144 -6.69 6.77 -16.47
CA VAL A 144 -6.10 8.12 -16.43
C VAL A 144 -7.15 9.20 -16.70
N ALA A 145 -8.10 8.96 -17.61
CA ALA A 145 -9.17 9.91 -17.93
C ALA A 145 -10.03 10.25 -16.70
N ILE A 146 -10.24 9.32 -15.76
CA ILE A 146 -10.93 9.59 -14.49
C ILE A 146 -10.28 10.77 -13.76
N GLN A 147 -8.96 10.74 -13.56
CA GLN A 147 -8.24 11.82 -12.88
C GLN A 147 -8.29 13.12 -13.69
N LEU A 148 -8.20 13.04 -15.02
CA LEU A 148 -8.25 14.22 -15.89
C LEU A 148 -9.62 14.90 -15.83
N ILE A 149 -10.72 14.14 -15.91
CA ILE A 149 -12.09 14.68 -15.84
C ILE A 149 -12.32 15.33 -14.48
N ILE A 150 -11.96 14.68 -13.38
CA ILE A 150 -12.12 15.28 -12.04
C ILE A 150 -11.30 16.58 -11.93
N ASN A 151 -10.04 16.58 -12.35
CA ASN A 151 -9.16 17.73 -12.17
C ASN A 151 -9.40 18.88 -13.18
N LYS A 152 -9.95 18.60 -14.37
CA LYS A 152 -10.07 19.59 -15.46
C LYS A 152 -11.50 20.00 -15.77
N GLU A 153 -12.49 19.12 -15.55
CA GLU A 153 -13.88 19.35 -15.94
C GLU A 153 -14.81 19.53 -14.74
N LEU A 154 -14.61 18.78 -13.64
CA LEU A 154 -15.49 18.84 -12.48
C LEU A 154 -15.38 20.18 -11.74
N GLY A 155 -16.42 21.00 -11.82
CA GLY A 155 -16.41 22.38 -11.31
C GLY A 155 -16.08 22.51 -9.81
N LEU A 156 -16.55 21.59 -8.96
CA LEU A 156 -16.29 21.64 -7.52
C LEU A 156 -14.82 21.35 -7.16
N ALA A 157 -14.08 20.63 -8.02
CA ALA A 157 -12.66 20.36 -7.82
C ALA A 157 -11.76 21.60 -8.02
N LYS A 158 -12.32 22.74 -8.47
CA LYS A 158 -11.61 24.04 -8.46
C LYS A 158 -11.41 24.59 -7.04
N ASN A 159 -12.22 24.13 -6.08
CA ASN A 159 -12.02 24.39 -4.66
C ASN A 159 -11.11 23.28 -4.10
N GLU A 160 -10.03 23.65 -3.42
CA GLU A 160 -9.01 22.72 -2.90
C GLU A 160 -9.30 22.23 -1.46
N ASN A 161 -10.33 22.76 -0.81
CA ASN A 161 -10.80 22.36 0.52
C ASN A 161 -12.34 22.16 0.60
N PRO A 162 -12.98 21.48 -0.39
CA PRO A 162 -14.45 21.45 -0.50
C PRO A 162 -15.14 20.68 0.64
N LEU A 163 -14.38 19.88 1.40
CA LEU A 163 -14.89 19.07 2.50
C LEU A 163 -14.87 19.81 3.86
N GLN A 164 -14.14 20.92 3.98
CA GLN A 164 -14.05 21.66 5.25
C GLN A 164 -15.39 22.31 5.61
N GLY A 165 -15.82 22.14 6.87
CA GLY A 165 -17.11 22.65 7.36
C GLY A 165 -18.31 21.76 7.07
N SER A 166 -18.13 20.63 6.36
CA SER A 166 -19.18 19.62 6.20
C SER A 166 -19.39 18.86 7.51
N PHE A 167 -20.61 18.91 8.05
CA PHE A 167 -20.92 18.27 9.35
C PHE A 167 -20.56 16.78 9.39
N ILE A 168 -20.90 16.02 8.36
CA ILE A 168 -20.59 14.59 8.29
C ILE A 168 -19.09 14.34 8.18
N ILE A 169 -18.34 15.19 7.48
CA ILE A 169 -16.89 15.02 7.34
C ILE A 169 -16.19 15.31 8.65
N GLU A 170 -16.53 16.39 9.35
CA GLU A 170 -15.93 16.73 10.64
C GLU A 170 -16.22 15.64 11.68
N GLU A 171 -17.48 15.21 11.81
CA GLU A 171 -17.87 14.13 12.73
C GLU A 171 -17.17 12.81 12.40
N LEU A 172 -17.16 12.41 11.13
CA LEU A 172 -16.50 11.18 10.72
C LEU A 172 -14.98 11.24 10.91
N THR A 173 -14.37 12.42 10.76
CA THR A 173 -12.94 12.63 11.04
C THR A 173 -12.63 12.36 12.51
N ASP A 174 -13.47 12.85 13.42
CA ASP A 174 -13.29 12.66 14.86
C ASP A 174 -13.55 11.20 15.27
N LEU A 175 -14.60 10.56 14.73
CA LEU A 175 -14.89 9.15 14.98
C LEU A 175 -13.76 8.22 14.50
N VAL A 176 -13.24 8.46 13.30
CA VAL A 176 -12.13 7.67 12.75
C VAL A 176 -10.83 7.91 13.51
N GLU A 177 -10.53 9.16 13.91
CA GLU A 177 -9.36 9.47 14.72
C GLU A 177 -9.40 8.73 16.07
N GLU A 178 -10.54 8.76 16.77
CA GLU A 178 -10.73 8.05 18.04
C GLU A 178 -10.62 6.53 17.88
N ALA A 179 -11.24 5.96 16.84
CA ALA A 179 -11.16 4.53 16.57
C ALA A 179 -9.72 4.06 16.29
N VAL A 180 -8.92 4.89 15.61
CA VAL A 180 -7.48 4.64 15.38
C VAL A 180 -6.71 4.68 16.70
N TYR A 181 -6.98 5.64 17.59
CA TYR A 181 -6.32 5.69 18.90
C TYR A 181 -6.68 4.47 19.76
N ALA A 182 -7.93 4.01 19.74
CA ALA A 182 -8.32 2.78 20.42
C ALA A 182 -7.57 1.55 19.87
N GLU A 183 -7.31 1.49 18.56
CA GLU A 183 -6.51 0.42 17.95
C GLU A 183 -5.02 0.53 18.33
N PHE A 184 -4.47 1.74 18.47
CA PHE A 184 -3.12 1.93 19.01
C PHE A 184 -3.00 1.40 20.44
N GLN A 185 -4.00 1.60 21.30
CA GLN A 185 -4.00 1.05 22.65
C GLN A 185 -3.98 -0.48 22.64
N ARG A 186 -4.82 -1.11 21.80
CA ARG A 186 -4.83 -2.57 21.62
C ARG A 186 -3.48 -3.12 21.16
N LEU A 187 -2.79 -2.43 20.26
CA LEU A 187 -1.42 -2.78 19.85
C LEU A 187 -0.42 -2.60 21.01
N ASN A 188 -0.53 -1.51 21.77
CA ASN A 188 0.39 -1.22 22.87
C ASN A 188 0.29 -2.26 24.00
N GLU A 189 -0.94 -2.69 24.35
CA GLU A 189 -1.18 -3.78 25.31
C GLU A 189 -0.52 -5.11 24.92
N ARG A 190 -0.16 -5.27 23.65
CA ARG A 190 0.49 -6.46 23.09
C ARG A 190 1.98 -6.27 22.86
N GLY A 191 2.59 -5.24 23.46
CA GLY A 191 4.03 -4.95 23.28
C GLY A 191 4.33 -4.17 21.99
N GLY A 192 3.39 -3.32 21.55
CA GLY A 192 3.51 -2.55 20.33
C GLY A 192 3.40 -3.41 19.06
N VAL A 193 3.82 -2.86 17.93
CA VAL A 193 3.67 -3.54 16.62
C VAL A 193 4.41 -4.88 16.60
N LEU A 194 5.65 -4.93 17.10
CA LEU A 194 6.47 -6.14 17.06
C LEU A 194 5.91 -7.24 17.97
N GLY A 195 5.53 -6.92 19.21
CA GLY A 195 4.89 -7.90 20.10
C GLY A 195 3.53 -8.38 19.56
N ALA A 196 2.73 -7.47 18.98
CA ALA A 196 1.49 -7.85 18.31
C ALA A 196 1.73 -8.79 17.11
N MET A 197 2.83 -8.61 16.36
CA MET A 197 3.22 -9.50 15.27
C MET A 197 3.63 -10.90 15.77
N GLU A 198 4.31 -10.99 16.92
CA GLU A 198 4.63 -12.29 17.55
C GLU A 198 3.37 -13.07 17.95
N LEU A 199 2.32 -12.36 18.36
CA LEU A 199 1.00 -12.91 18.70
C LEU A 199 0.05 -13.06 17.50
N MET A 200 0.53 -12.80 16.27
CA MET A 200 -0.28 -12.80 15.03
C MET A 200 -1.49 -11.86 15.03
N TYR A 201 -1.53 -10.86 15.92
CA TYR A 201 -2.73 -10.06 16.14
C TYR A 201 -3.21 -9.35 14.86
N GLN A 202 -2.30 -8.65 14.18
CA GLN A 202 -2.64 -7.93 12.95
C GLN A 202 -3.13 -8.90 11.88
N ARG A 203 -2.44 -10.04 11.71
CA ARG A 203 -2.80 -11.04 10.71
C ARG A 203 -4.19 -11.63 10.96
N ASN A 204 -4.47 -12.04 12.20
CA ASN A 204 -5.76 -12.63 12.56
C ASN A 204 -6.88 -11.62 12.37
N LYS A 205 -6.70 -10.37 12.81
CA LYS A 205 -7.70 -9.31 12.64
C LYS A 205 -8.00 -9.03 11.16
N ILE A 206 -6.98 -8.97 10.31
CA ILE A 206 -7.18 -8.80 8.84
C ILE A 206 -7.96 -9.97 8.26
N GLN A 207 -7.64 -11.21 8.67
CA GLN A 207 -8.34 -12.41 8.19
C GLN A 207 -9.79 -12.46 8.66
N GLU A 208 -10.07 -12.11 9.92
CA GLU A 208 -11.42 -12.02 10.47
C GLU A 208 -12.26 -10.99 9.72
N GLU A 209 -11.73 -9.80 9.48
CA GLU A 209 -12.40 -8.74 8.70
C GLU A 209 -12.62 -9.17 7.24
N SER A 210 -11.65 -9.86 6.64
CA SER A 210 -11.79 -10.42 5.30
C SER A 210 -12.93 -11.44 5.22
N LEU A 211 -12.98 -12.38 6.16
CA LEU A 211 -14.00 -13.43 6.21
C LEU A 211 -15.38 -12.83 6.46
N TYR A 212 -15.47 -11.81 7.31
CA TYR A 212 -16.71 -11.08 7.55
C TYR A 212 -17.23 -10.42 6.27
N TYR A 213 -16.38 -9.69 5.55
CA TYR A 213 -16.73 -9.08 4.27
C TYR A 213 -17.19 -10.11 3.23
N GLU A 214 -16.42 -11.19 3.01
CA GLU A 214 -16.80 -12.21 2.01
C GLU A 214 -18.11 -12.92 2.42
N SER A 215 -18.34 -13.15 3.71
CA SER A 215 -19.61 -13.72 4.21
C SER A 215 -20.80 -12.80 3.90
N LEU A 216 -20.66 -11.48 4.10
CA LEU A 216 -21.70 -10.52 3.77
C LEU A 216 -21.95 -10.42 2.27
N LYS A 217 -20.88 -10.42 1.46
CA LYS A 217 -20.94 -10.43 0.00
C LYS A 217 -21.63 -11.67 -0.53
N HIS A 218 -21.26 -12.85 -0.06
CA HIS A 218 -21.87 -14.12 -0.51
C HIS A 218 -23.31 -14.28 -0.04
N SER A 219 -23.64 -13.84 1.18
CA SER A 219 -25.02 -13.87 1.68
C SER A 219 -25.94 -12.81 1.05
N GLY A 220 -25.39 -11.83 0.32
CA GLY A 220 -26.15 -10.73 -0.27
C GLY A 220 -26.51 -9.61 0.72
N LYS A 221 -26.12 -9.73 2.00
CA LYS A 221 -26.34 -8.68 3.02
C LYS A 221 -25.56 -7.41 2.71
N LEU A 222 -24.38 -7.54 2.10
CA LEU A 222 -23.66 -6.43 1.50
C LEU A 222 -23.98 -6.40 0.00
N PRO A 223 -24.77 -5.43 -0.49
CA PRO A 223 -25.14 -5.37 -1.89
C PRO A 223 -23.95 -4.97 -2.77
N ILE A 224 -23.66 -5.82 -3.76
CA ILE A 224 -22.63 -5.58 -4.77
C ILE A 224 -23.28 -5.64 -6.15
N ILE A 225 -23.44 -4.48 -6.77
CA ILE A 225 -24.09 -4.29 -8.07
C ILE A 225 -23.35 -5.06 -9.15
N GLY A 226 -24.08 -5.91 -9.88
CA GLY A 226 -23.53 -6.78 -10.93
C GLY A 226 -22.87 -8.05 -10.41
N VAL A 227 -22.87 -8.31 -9.10
CA VAL A 227 -22.28 -9.53 -8.49
C VAL A 227 -23.32 -10.35 -7.75
N ASN A 228 -23.98 -9.78 -6.74
CA ASN A 228 -25.01 -10.48 -5.95
C ASN A 228 -26.40 -9.84 -6.06
N THR A 229 -26.49 -8.63 -6.62
CA THR A 229 -27.74 -7.92 -6.90
C THR A 229 -27.61 -7.12 -8.19
N PHE A 230 -28.74 -6.73 -8.80
CA PHE A 230 -28.78 -6.08 -10.12
C PHE A 230 -28.03 -6.89 -11.18
N LEU A 231 -28.43 -8.16 -11.35
CA LEU A 231 -27.83 -9.08 -12.31
C LEU A 231 -28.50 -8.92 -13.69
N ALA A 232 -27.76 -9.11 -14.77
CA ALA A 232 -28.34 -9.15 -16.11
C ALA A 232 -29.27 -10.36 -16.28
N LYS A 233 -30.13 -10.34 -17.32
CA LYS A 233 -31.13 -11.40 -17.58
C LYS A 233 -30.52 -12.81 -17.69
N GLY A 234 -29.27 -12.92 -18.13
CA GLY A 234 -28.52 -14.18 -18.22
C GLY A 234 -27.66 -14.52 -17.00
N GLY A 235 -27.85 -13.82 -15.87
CA GLY A 235 -26.90 -13.81 -14.77
C GLY A 235 -25.76 -12.81 -15.01
N SER A 236 -24.67 -12.95 -14.24
CA SER A 236 -23.50 -12.07 -14.36
C SER A 236 -22.22 -12.91 -14.49
N PRO A 237 -21.92 -13.42 -15.69
CA PRO A 237 -20.75 -14.25 -15.91
C PRO A 237 -19.46 -13.42 -15.80
N THR A 238 -18.39 -14.06 -15.33
CA THR A 238 -17.04 -13.50 -15.36
C THR A 238 -16.65 -13.19 -16.81
N VAL A 239 -16.19 -11.98 -17.08
CA VAL A 239 -15.66 -11.61 -18.38
C VAL A 239 -14.32 -12.33 -18.59
N VAL A 240 -14.19 -13.03 -19.71
CA VAL A 240 -12.90 -13.57 -20.15
C VAL A 240 -12.29 -12.53 -21.10
N PRO A 241 -11.09 -12.00 -20.79
CA PRO A 241 -10.48 -10.97 -21.60
C PRO A 241 -10.04 -11.57 -22.95
N HIS A 242 -10.19 -10.80 -24.03
CA HIS A 242 -9.70 -11.22 -25.34
C HIS A 242 -8.18 -11.30 -25.40
N GLU A 243 -7.51 -10.47 -24.60
CA GLU A 243 -6.05 -10.38 -24.51
C GLU A 243 -5.62 -10.39 -23.04
N VAL A 244 -4.67 -11.27 -22.70
CA VAL A 244 -4.02 -11.27 -21.39
C VAL A 244 -2.56 -10.92 -21.63
N ILE A 245 -2.13 -9.79 -21.08
CA ILE A 245 -0.73 -9.37 -21.20
C ILE A 245 0.12 -10.32 -20.36
N ARG A 246 0.94 -11.12 -21.05
CA ARG A 246 1.91 -12.04 -20.44
C ARG A 246 3.25 -11.88 -21.12
N SER A 247 4.32 -12.10 -20.36
CA SER A 247 5.67 -12.15 -20.91
C SER A 247 5.79 -13.26 -21.96
N THR A 248 6.37 -12.95 -23.11
CA THR A 248 6.60 -13.92 -24.20
C THR A 248 7.69 -14.92 -23.84
N ARG A 249 7.84 -15.98 -24.65
CA ARG A 249 8.93 -16.95 -24.45
C ARG A 249 10.27 -16.30 -24.75
N GLU A 250 10.32 -15.50 -25.81
CA GLU A 250 11.49 -14.79 -26.29
C GLU A 250 12.00 -13.80 -25.24
N GLU A 251 11.12 -13.07 -24.56
CA GLU A 251 11.48 -12.19 -23.45
C GLU A 251 12.12 -12.95 -22.28
N LYS A 252 11.59 -14.13 -21.94
CA LYS A 252 12.14 -14.98 -20.88
C LYS A 252 13.53 -15.50 -21.25
N GLU A 253 13.67 -16.03 -22.48
CA GLU A 253 14.94 -16.53 -22.99
C GLU A 253 15.99 -15.40 -23.07
N GLN A 254 15.59 -14.20 -23.50
CA GLN A 254 16.44 -13.02 -23.51
C GLN A 254 16.91 -12.63 -22.11
N GLN A 255 16.02 -12.66 -21.10
CA GLN A 255 16.40 -12.36 -19.72
C GLN A 255 17.36 -13.39 -19.13
N ILE A 256 17.20 -14.68 -19.48
CA ILE A 256 18.15 -15.74 -19.10
C ILE A 256 19.52 -15.49 -19.75
N ALA A 257 19.55 -15.23 -21.06
CA ALA A 257 20.78 -14.94 -21.78
C ALA A 257 21.51 -13.71 -21.23
N ASN A 258 20.76 -12.64 -20.90
CA ASN A 258 21.27 -11.42 -20.27
C ASN A 258 21.91 -11.72 -18.91
N LEU A 259 21.24 -12.54 -18.08
CA LEU A 259 21.74 -12.94 -16.77
C LEU A 259 23.03 -13.77 -16.88
N GLU A 260 23.07 -14.76 -17.77
CA GLU A 260 24.26 -15.58 -17.98
C GLU A 260 25.43 -14.75 -18.51
N ALA A 261 25.19 -13.83 -19.45
CA ALA A 261 26.20 -12.92 -19.94
C ALA A 261 26.73 -12.01 -18.83
N PHE A 262 25.84 -11.49 -17.97
CA PHE A 262 26.21 -10.70 -16.79
C PHE A 262 27.08 -11.50 -15.82
N TRP A 263 26.76 -12.78 -15.58
CA TRP A 263 27.58 -13.67 -14.75
C TRP A 263 28.96 -13.95 -15.37
N ARG A 264 29.02 -14.33 -16.65
CA ARG A 264 30.29 -14.58 -17.36
C ARG A 264 31.22 -13.38 -17.31
N ARG A 265 30.69 -12.17 -17.57
CA ARG A 265 31.45 -10.91 -17.52
C ARG A 265 32.01 -10.58 -16.14
N ASN A 266 31.37 -11.05 -15.07
CA ASN A 266 31.71 -10.68 -13.70
C ASN A 266 32.28 -11.84 -12.86
N ALA A 267 32.54 -13.00 -13.47
CA ALA A 267 32.92 -14.23 -12.78
C ALA A 267 34.07 -14.01 -11.79
N GLU A 268 35.16 -13.37 -12.23
CA GLU A 268 36.37 -13.13 -11.43
C GLU A 268 36.16 -12.21 -10.22
N ARG A 269 35.14 -11.33 -10.26
CA ARG A 269 34.90 -10.31 -9.21
C ARG A 269 33.77 -10.69 -8.26
N SER A 270 32.82 -11.49 -8.74
CA SER A 270 31.57 -11.78 -8.05
C SER A 270 31.77 -12.45 -6.69
N GLU A 271 32.66 -13.45 -6.59
CA GLU A 271 32.88 -14.20 -5.35
C GLU A 271 33.46 -13.30 -4.25
N ALA A 272 34.46 -12.47 -4.58
CA ALA A 272 35.04 -11.52 -3.64
C ALA A 272 34.02 -10.49 -3.15
N ALA A 273 33.19 -9.97 -4.06
CA ALA A 273 32.12 -9.03 -3.71
C ALA A 273 31.07 -9.65 -2.77
N LEU A 274 30.64 -10.89 -3.04
CA LEU A 274 29.68 -11.61 -2.19
C LEU A 274 30.28 -11.99 -0.82
N ARG A 275 31.57 -12.33 -0.75
CA ARG A 275 32.27 -12.52 0.53
C ARG A 275 32.24 -11.25 1.37
N ARG A 276 32.62 -10.11 0.77
CA ARG A 276 32.56 -8.80 1.42
C ARG A 276 31.15 -8.50 1.95
N LEU A 277 30.11 -8.74 1.16
CA LEU A 277 28.72 -8.54 1.60
C LEU A 277 28.38 -9.35 2.85
N LYS A 278 28.77 -10.63 2.87
CA LYS A 278 28.54 -11.53 4.01
C LYS A 278 29.30 -11.07 5.25
N ASP A 279 30.55 -10.64 5.08
CA ASP A 279 31.38 -10.19 6.20
C ASP A 279 30.90 -8.85 6.77
N THR A 280 30.46 -7.91 5.92
CA THR A 280 29.76 -6.68 6.36
C THR A 280 28.54 -7.02 7.21
N ALA A 281 27.70 -7.96 6.76
CA ALA A 281 26.50 -8.35 7.50
C ALA A 281 26.83 -9.00 8.86
N ARG A 282 27.83 -9.90 8.92
CA ARG A 282 28.26 -10.55 10.16
C ARG A 282 28.85 -9.58 11.18
N ARG A 283 29.54 -8.54 10.71
CA ARG A 283 30.14 -7.50 11.56
C ARG A 283 29.13 -6.45 12.02
N GLY A 284 27.87 -6.52 11.57
CA GLY A 284 26.85 -5.52 11.89
C GLY A 284 27.13 -4.14 11.26
N GLU A 285 27.92 -4.11 10.18
CA GLU A 285 28.26 -2.89 9.46
C GLU A 285 27.12 -2.48 8.49
N ASN A 286 27.24 -1.31 7.86
CA ASN A 286 26.23 -0.84 6.90
C ASN A 286 26.19 -1.71 5.63
N ILE A 287 25.20 -2.61 5.58
CA ILE A 287 24.97 -3.52 4.44
C ILE A 287 24.65 -2.74 3.16
N PHE A 288 23.85 -1.67 3.25
CA PHE A 288 23.43 -0.90 2.08
C PHE A 288 24.61 -0.24 1.36
N ALA A 289 25.57 0.33 2.10
CA ALA A 289 26.80 0.88 1.54
C ALA A 289 27.61 -0.18 0.76
N THR A 290 27.59 -1.43 1.22
CA THR A 290 28.26 -2.53 0.50
C THR A 290 27.43 -2.97 -0.72
N LEU A 291 26.10 -2.98 -0.63
CA LEU A 291 25.22 -3.31 -1.75
C LEU A 291 25.41 -2.39 -2.96
N MET A 292 25.70 -1.10 -2.74
CA MET A 292 25.99 -0.14 -3.82
C MET A 292 27.17 -0.54 -4.71
N GLU A 293 28.12 -1.30 -4.16
CA GLU A 293 29.25 -1.84 -4.92
C GLU A 293 28.98 -3.24 -5.45
N VAL A 294 28.38 -4.10 -4.64
CA VAL A 294 28.16 -5.51 -4.99
C VAL A 294 27.16 -5.66 -6.15
N CYS A 295 26.16 -4.78 -6.25
CA CYS A 295 25.16 -4.83 -7.32
C CYS A 295 25.75 -4.58 -8.73
N LYS A 296 26.94 -3.99 -8.82
CA LYS A 296 27.64 -3.75 -10.10
C LYS A 296 28.17 -5.05 -10.71
N THR A 297 28.41 -6.08 -9.89
CA THR A 297 29.03 -7.35 -10.31
C THR A 297 28.25 -8.59 -9.92
N CYS A 298 27.20 -8.47 -9.13
CA CYS A 298 26.40 -9.59 -8.66
C CYS A 298 24.92 -9.37 -8.94
N SER A 299 24.23 -10.43 -9.39
CA SER A 299 22.79 -10.36 -9.65
C SER A 299 21.99 -10.35 -8.35
N LEU A 300 20.71 -9.96 -8.44
CA LEU A 300 19.77 -9.99 -7.31
C LEU A 300 19.77 -11.34 -6.61
N GLY A 301 19.67 -12.44 -7.36
CA GLY A 301 19.68 -13.79 -6.82
C GLY A 301 20.96 -14.12 -6.05
N GLN A 302 22.13 -13.74 -6.58
CA GLN A 302 23.42 -13.97 -5.92
C GLN A 302 23.51 -13.21 -4.58
N MET A 303 23.12 -11.93 -4.57
CA MET A 303 23.13 -11.11 -3.35
C MET A 303 22.15 -11.62 -2.29
N THR A 304 20.92 -11.98 -2.68
CA THR A 304 19.91 -12.51 -1.78
C THR A 304 20.35 -13.81 -1.11
N HIS A 305 20.87 -14.77 -1.89
CA HIS A 305 21.34 -16.04 -1.33
C HIS A 305 22.56 -15.87 -0.43
N ALA A 306 23.46 -14.93 -0.75
CA ALA A 306 24.59 -14.60 0.13
C ALA A 306 24.11 -14.07 1.48
N LEU A 307 23.09 -13.20 1.50
CA LEU A 307 22.50 -12.70 2.75
C LEU A 307 21.73 -13.80 3.51
N TYR A 308 21.05 -14.73 2.82
CA TYR A 308 20.39 -15.86 3.49
C TYR A 308 21.37 -16.75 4.27
N GLN A 309 22.60 -16.92 3.79
CA GLN A 309 23.63 -17.70 4.47
C GLN A 309 24.09 -17.10 5.80
N VAL A 310 23.86 -15.80 6.03
CA VAL A 310 24.38 -15.09 7.22
C VAL A 310 23.30 -14.38 8.06
N GLY A 311 22.16 -14.06 7.46
CA GLY A 311 21.03 -13.39 8.12
C GLY A 311 19.77 -14.25 8.23
N GLY A 312 19.79 -15.48 7.70
CA GLY A 312 18.64 -16.39 7.70
C GLY A 312 17.59 -16.07 6.63
N GLN A 313 16.53 -16.87 6.60
CA GLN A 313 15.37 -16.68 5.73
C GLN A 313 14.15 -16.38 6.57
N TYR A 314 13.20 -15.63 5.99
CA TYR A 314 11.91 -15.40 6.62
C TYR A 314 11.19 -16.74 6.88
N ARG A 315 10.83 -16.98 8.15
CA ARG A 315 9.97 -18.10 8.53
C ARG A 315 8.52 -17.64 8.43
N ARG A 316 7.70 -18.36 7.67
CA ARG A 316 6.26 -18.13 7.68
C ARG A 316 5.72 -18.53 9.05
N ASN A 317 5.31 -17.52 9.77
CA ASN A 317 4.47 -17.64 10.95
C ASN A 317 3.11 -18.23 10.52
N MET A 318 2.77 -19.44 11.00
CA MET A 318 1.45 -20.06 10.83
C MET A 318 0.58 -19.77 12.05
#